data_AF-A0A7L9U4J7-F1
#
_entry.id   AF-A0A7L9U4J7-F1
#
_cell.length_a   1.000
_cell.length_b   1.000
_cell.length_c   1.000
_cell.angle_alpha   90.00
_cell.angle_beta   90.00
_cell.angle_gamma   90.00
#
_symmetry.space_group_name_H-M   'P 1'
#
loop_
_entity.id
_entity.type
_entity.pdbx_description
1 polymer ?
#
loop_
_entity_poly.entity_id
_entity_poly.type
_entity_poly.pdbx_seq_one_letter_code
_entity_poly.pdbx_strand_id
1 'polypeptide(L)'
;MKKLACVLALASAFTSVDALAWGGDGHRAVGAIADKLLKGTNAEKQIAALLLPGESLEAIANWPDCVKGTYCGPQSPEMVAYTDANPKHSEYHYTDVPFQLAHYHDGAVGTAEVDIVQTLKQCIAVLQGKTDPALNPHKFTKRQALILLTHMTGDIHQPLHVGAAFVSRDGKFVVPKSHAEVDEAAIFDSRGGNNLLLDDQKLSELSANLIPPGDPKPVKEGVPKALTKPFHSYWDSTTVDYAFRRVRTKTPEQFAQFAIDSKPVIKANTGEPATWPYQWADDALVVSKFAYADVVPGKITPQISKKGETYYTFALEVPANYPVPSSQIAKEQLIKGGYKLAEVLKAIYG
;
A
#
# COMPACT_ATOMS: atom_id res chain seq x y z
N MET A 1 -31.64 47.84 9.99
CA MET A 1 -31.31 46.52 10.58
C MET A 1 -31.38 45.45 9.50
N LYS A 2 -30.28 45.15 8.82
CA LYS A 2 -30.18 44.03 7.87
C LYS A 2 -29.15 43.07 8.46
N LYS A 3 -29.61 41.88 8.86
CA LYS A 3 -28.79 40.84 9.48
C LYS A 3 -27.82 40.29 8.44
N LEU A 4 -26.51 40.40 8.70
CA LEU A 4 -25.50 39.60 8.03
C LEU A 4 -25.72 38.14 8.42
N ALA A 5 -25.91 37.27 7.45
CA ALA A 5 -25.74 35.83 7.63
C ALA A 5 -24.30 35.49 7.20
N CYS A 6 -23.41 35.35 8.17
CA CYS A 6 -22.09 34.75 7.98
C CYS A 6 -22.29 33.25 7.71
N VAL A 7 -22.14 32.84 6.46
CA VAL A 7 -21.90 31.42 6.12
C VAL A 7 -20.42 31.16 6.36
N LEU A 8 -20.09 30.69 7.57
CA LEU A 8 -18.81 30.03 7.83
C LEU A 8 -18.89 28.65 7.17
N ALA A 9 -18.41 28.56 5.93
CA ALA A 9 -18.04 27.28 5.35
C ALA A 9 -16.82 26.77 6.12
N LEU A 10 -17.01 25.78 6.99
CA LEU A 10 -15.91 24.97 7.52
C LEU A 10 -15.27 24.24 6.33
N ALA A 11 -14.23 24.86 5.75
CA ALA A 11 -13.25 24.16 4.96
C ALA A 11 -12.40 23.32 5.93
N SER A 12 -12.94 22.20 6.39
CA SER A 12 -12.13 21.12 6.94
C SER A 12 -11.09 20.75 5.89
N ALA A 13 -9.83 20.98 6.23
CA ALA A 13 -8.69 20.64 5.40
C ALA A 13 -8.61 19.13 5.21
N PHE A 14 -9.34 18.61 4.22
CA PHE A 14 -9.07 17.29 3.68
C PHE A 14 -7.84 17.42 2.78
N THR A 15 -6.65 17.27 3.38
CA THR A 15 -5.54 16.74 2.62
C THR A 15 -5.89 15.28 2.33
N SER A 16 -6.22 14.95 1.08
CA SER A 16 -5.99 13.59 0.59
C SER A 16 -4.52 13.31 0.83
N VAL A 17 -4.24 12.59 1.90
CA VAL A 17 -2.95 11.96 2.10
C VAL A 17 -2.98 10.79 1.14
N ASP A 18 -2.12 10.85 0.11
CA ASP A 18 -1.85 9.66 -0.69
C ASP A 18 -1.40 8.59 0.31
N ALA A 19 -2.23 7.57 0.41
CA ALA A 19 -2.06 6.52 1.39
C ALA A 19 -0.82 5.71 1.01
N LEU A 20 -0.05 5.35 2.03
CA LEU A 20 1.28 4.77 1.96
C LEU A 20 1.05 3.31 2.30
N ALA A 21 1.03 2.39 1.33
CA ALA A 21 0.72 1.01 1.66
C ALA A 21 1.89 0.06 1.49
N TRP A 22 2.30 -0.65 2.52
CA TRP A 22 1.92 -0.47 3.93
C TRP A 22 2.30 0.91 4.47
N GLY A 23 1.74 1.32 5.61
CA GLY A 23 2.23 2.51 6.29
C GLY A 23 3.71 2.34 6.68
N GLY A 24 4.37 3.41 7.10
CA GLY A 24 5.83 3.42 7.27
C GLY A 24 6.43 2.27 8.09
N ASP A 25 5.72 1.76 9.11
CA ASP A 25 6.17 0.60 9.89
C ASP A 25 6.00 -0.75 9.16
N GLY A 26 5.00 -0.88 8.29
CA GLY A 26 4.79 -2.10 7.52
C GLY A 26 5.85 -2.29 6.43
N HIS A 27 6.20 -1.24 5.70
CA HIS A 27 7.34 -1.29 4.76
C HIS A 27 8.65 -1.61 5.45
N ARG A 28 8.92 -0.94 6.56
CA ARG A 28 10.09 -1.24 7.40
C ARG A 28 10.08 -2.69 7.88
N ALA A 29 8.93 -3.24 8.24
CA ALA A 29 8.83 -4.64 8.69
C ALA A 29 9.18 -5.61 7.56
N VAL A 30 8.65 -5.39 6.36
CA VAL A 30 8.97 -6.18 5.16
C VAL A 30 10.48 -6.12 4.88
N GLY A 31 11.07 -4.92 4.87
CA GLY A 31 12.52 -4.73 4.70
C GLY A 31 13.36 -5.41 5.79
N ALA A 32 12.98 -5.26 7.06
CA ALA A 32 13.68 -5.84 8.21
C ALA A 32 13.64 -7.38 8.23
N ILE A 33 12.53 -7.98 7.79
CA ILE A 33 12.43 -9.43 7.59
C ILE A 33 13.42 -9.87 6.51
N ALA A 34 13.46 -9.16 5.38
CA ALA A 34 14.38 -9.49 4.29
C ALA A 34 15.85 -9.34 4.70
N ASP A 35 16.22 -8.24 5.39
CA ASP A 35 17.57 -8.03 5.95
C ASP A 35 18.01 -9.23 6.80
N LYS A 36 17.14 -9.72 7.70
CA LYS A 36 17.44 -10.90 8.55
C LYS A 36 17.58 -12.19 7.73
N LEU A 37 16.75 -12.41 6.72
CA LEU A 37 16.76 -13.62 5.88
C LEU A 37 17.95 -13.69 4.91
N LEU A 38 18.52 -12.54 4.56
CA LEU A 38 19.62 -12.41 3.60
C LEU A 38 20.99 -12.48 4.27
N LYS A 39 21.06 -12.32 5.59
CA LYS A 39 22.32 -12.35 6.35
C LYS A 39 23.19 -13.57 6.03
N GLY A 40 24.45 -13.33 5.66
CA GLY A 40 25.44 -14.35 5.30
C GLY A 40 25.36 -14.86 3.86
N THR A 41 24.47 -14.34 3.02
CA THR A 41 24.31 -14.77 1.62
C THR A 41 25.12 -13.92 0.63
N ASN A 42 25.27 -14.37 -0.62
CA ASN A 42 25.85 -13.53 -1.67
C ASN A 42 24.95 -12.32 -1.98
N ALA A 43 23.62 -12.50 -1.89
CA ALA A 43 22.66 -11.43 -2.10
C ALA A 43 22.88 -10.25 -1.14
N GLU A 44 23.15 -10.51 0.14
CA GLU A 44 23.50 -9.45 1.12
C GLU A 44 24.70 -8.61 0.65
N LYS A 45 25.74 -9.26 0.11
CA LYS A 45 26.94 -8.55 -0.40
C LYS A 45 26.63 -7.68 -1.61
N GLN A 46 25.82 -8.19 -2.55
CA GLN A 46 25.44 -7.44 -3.75
C GLN A 46 24.55 -6.25 -3.40
N ILE A 47 23.62 -6.43 -2.45
CA ILE A 47 22.75 -5.37 -1.93
C ILE A 47 23.57 -4.29 -1.23
N ALA A 48 24.52 -4.68 -0.37
CA ALA A 48 25.38 -3.75 0.36
C ALA A 48 26.19 -2.83 -0.58
N ALA A 49 26.52 -3.29 -1.80
CA ALA A 49 27.20 -2.47 -2.81
C ALA A 49 26.30 -1.39 -3.47
N LEU A 50 24.97 -1.49 -3.30
CA LEU A 50 23.98 -0.54 -3.83
C LEU A 50 23.44 0.42 -2.75
N LEU A 51 23.67 0.11 -1.48
CA LEU A 51 23.24 0.90 -0.33
C LEU A 51 24.25 2.01 -0.01
N LEU A 52 23.75 3.14 0.50
CA LEU A 52 24.60 4.18 1.08
C LEU A 52 25.06 3.76 2.49
N PRO A 53 26.15 4.35 3.03
CA PRO A 53 26.60 4.06 4.37
C PRO A 53 25.48 4.23 5.41
N GLY A 54 25.22 3.18 6.19
CA GLY A 54 24.19 3.17 7.24
C GLY A 54 22.77 2.82 6.77
N GLU A 55 22.55 2.59 5.47
CA GLU A 55 21.28 2.08 4.97
C GLU A 55 21.17 0.55 5.12
N SER A 56 19.92 0.09 5.16
CA SER A 56 19.49 -1.30 5.08
C SER A 56 18.22 -1.37 4.21
N LEU A 57 17.72 -2.57 3.90
CA LEU A 57 16.44 -2.70 3.19
C LEU A 57 15.30 -2.07 4.02
N GLU A 58 15.32 -2.28 5.34
CA GLU A 58 14.40 -1.59 6.25
C GLU A 58 14.47 -0.06 6.12
N ALA A 59 15.67 0.52 6.10
CA ALA A 59 15.84 1.98 6.10
C ALA A 59 15.35 2.64 4.81
N ILE A 60 15.56 1.99 3.66
CA ILE A 60 15.13 2.51 2.36
C ILE A 60 13.68 2.20 2.01
N ALA A 61 13.01 1.34 2.80
CA ALA A 61 11.69 0.82 2.47
C ALA A 61 10.62 1.92 2.35
N ASN A 62 10.77 3.06 3.02
CA ASN A 62 9.82 4.18 2.92
C ASN A 62 10.18 5.22 1.85
N TRP A 63 11.33 5.08 1.19
CA TRP A 63 11.84 6.10 0.28
C TRP A 63 10.88 6.40 -0.89
N PRO A 64 10.27 5.40 -1.57
CA PRO A 64 9.36 5.67 -2.71
C PRO A 64 8.10 6.43 -2.31
N ASP A 65 7.63 6.22 -1.10
CA ASP A 65 6.56 7.02 -0.54
C ASP A 65 7.04 8.44 -0.25
N CYS A 66 8.16 8.59 0.47
CA CYS A 66 8.69 9.89 0.83
C CYS A 66 8.90 10.83 -0.35
N VAL A 67 9.13 10.33 -1.57
CA VAL A 67 9.26 11.16 -2.78
C VAL A 67 7.92 11.66 -3.36
N LYS A 68 6.77 11.16 -2.91
CA LYS A 68 5.41 11.68 -3.25
C LYS A 68 5.13 13.07 -2.69
N GLY A 69 5.91 13.53 -1.72
CA GLY A 69 5.73 14.86 -1.14
C GLY A 69 6.88 15.24 -0.20
N THR A 70 6.59 16.08 0.79
CA THR A 70 7.57 16.58 1.76
C THR A 70 7.27 16.15 3.21
N TYR A 71 6.36 15.20 3.39
CA TYR A 71 5.91 14.76 4.72
C TYR A 71 6.96 13.91 5.46
N CYS A 72 7.95 13.35 4.76
CA CYS A 72 9.14 12.74 5.36
C CYS A 72 10.26 13.74 5.66
N GLY A 73 10.08 15.02 5.31
CA GLY A 73 11.09 16.07 5.36
C GLY A 73 11.47 16.60 3.97
N PRO A 74 12.49 17.47 3.89
CA PRO A 74 13.00 17.99 2.63
C PRO A 74 13.50 16.85 1.72
N GLN A 75 13.16 16.92 0.43
CA GLN A 75 13.65 15.94 -0.55
C GLN A 75 15.14 16.12 -0.81
N SER A 76 15.88 15.01 -0.90
CA SER A 76 17.29 15.02 -1.27
C SER A 76 17.47 15.31 -2.77
N PRO A 77 18.67 15.70 -3.24
CA PRO A 77 18.94 15.83 -4.67
C PRO A 77 18.65 14.55 -5.48
N GLU A 78 18.87 13.36 -4.89
CA GLU A 78 18.53 12.07 -5.51
C GLU A 78 17.01 11.92 -5.68
N MET A 79 16.23 12.30 -4.66
CA MET A 79 14.78 12.27 -4.71
C MET A 79 14.23 13.19 -5.79
N VAL A 80 14.71 14.44 -5.85
CA VAL A 80 14.29 15.43 -6.86
C VAL A 80 14.63 14.95 -8.27
N ALA A 81 15.87 14.47 -8.48
CA ALA A 81 16.28 13.95 -9.79
C ALA A 81 15.44 12.72 -10.20
N TYR A 82 15.06 11.86 -9.26
CA TYR A 82 14.17 10.74 -9.51
C TYR A 82 12.77 11.21 -9.92
N THR A 83 12.14 12.11 -9.16
CA THR A 83 10.77 12.58 -9.44
C THR A 83 10.69 13.36 -10.75
N ASP A 84 11.71 14.16 -11.07
CA ASP A 84 11.80 14.89 -12.33
C ASP A 84 11.87 13.93 -13.54
N ALA A 85 12.63 12.84 -13.40
CA ALA A 85 12.74 11.81 -14.43
C ALA A 85 11.52 10.87 -14.47
N ASN A 86 10.75 10.78 -13.40
CA ASN A 86 9.66 9.84 -13.20
C ASN A 86 8.38 10.54 -12.71
N PRO A 87 7.76 11.41 -13.52
CA PRO A 87 6.62 12.22 -13.08
C PRO A 87 5.37 11.39 -12.71
N LYS A 88 5.30 10.13 -13.15
CA LYS A 88 4.22 9.18 -12.82
C LYS A 88 4.53 8.30 -11.61
N HIS A 89 5.59 8.58 -10.85
CA HIS A 89 6.06 7.67 -9.81
C HIS A 89 5.02 7.33 -8.74
N SER A 90 4.01 8.17 -8.51
CA SER A 90 2.90 7.86 -7.62
C SER A 90 2.00 6.72 -8.12
N GLU A 91 1.89 6.52 -9.43
CA GLU A 91 1.09 5.45 -10.07
C GLU A 91 1.77 4.08 -9.98
N TYR A 92 3.08 4.03 -9.71
CA TYR A 92 3.85 2.78 -9.72
C TYR A 92 3.52 1.84 -8.54
N HIS A 93 2.80 2.33 -7.54
CA HIS A 93 2.63 1.68 -6.23
C HIS A 93 1.46 0.71 -6.18
N TYR A 94 0.56 0.72 -7.15
CA TYR A 94 -0.67 -0.06 -7.07
C TYR A 94 -1.19 -0.43 -8.45
N THR A 95 -2.23 -1.24 -8.45
CA THR A 95 -3.21 -1.42 -9.53
C THR A 95 -4.59 -1.56 -8.88
N ASP A 96 -5.64 -1.14 -9.57
CA ASP A 96 -7.02 -1.13 -9.07
C ASP A 96 -7.86 -2.22 -9.72
N VAL A 97 -7.33 -3.45 -9.83
CA VAL A 97 -8.07 -4.58 -10.43
C VAL A 97 -9.32 -4.88 -9.58
N PRO A 98 -10.52 -5.08 -10.16
CA PRO A 98 -11.71 -5.40 -9.39
C PRO A 98 -11.47 -6.62 -8.47
N PHE A 99 -11.59 -6.43 -7.15
CA PHE A 99 -11.20 -7.43 -6.14
C PHE A 99 -11.91 -8.79 -6.29
N GLN A 100 -13.06 -8.82 -6.98
CA GLN A 100 -13.81 -10.04 -7.25
C GLN A 100 -13.11 -10.96 -8.27
N LEU A 101 -12.23 -10.42 -9.12
CA LEU A 101 -11.49 -11.19 -10.12
C LEU A 101 -10.46 -12.12 -9.47
N ALA A 102 -9.99 -13.10 -10.23
CA ALA A 102 -9.00 -14.08 -9.77
C ALA A 102 -7.59 -13.76 -10.26
N HIS A 103 -7.47 -12.98 -11.34
CA HIS A 103 -6.21 -12.77 -12.03
C HIS A 103 -6.02 -11.31 -12.44
N TYR A 104 -4.77 -10.86 -12.35
CA TYR A 104 -4.31 -9.66 -13.00
C TYR A 104 -4.05 -9.92 -14.49
N HIS A 105 -4.45 -8.98 -15.34
CA HIS A 105 -4.20 -9.04 -16.79
C HIS A 105 -3.83 -7.66 -17.32
N ASP A 106 -2.70 -7.57 -18.05
CA ASP A 106 -2.26 -6.34 -18.71
C ASP A 106 -3.40 -5.73 -19.54
N GLY A 107 -3.70 -4.44 -19.34
CA GLY A 107 -4.71 -3.68 -20.07
C GLY A 107 -6.16 -3.92 -19.62
N ALA A 108 -6.40 -4.82 -18.67
CA ALA A 108 -7.72 -4.99 -18.07
C ALA A 108 -8.13 -3.76 -17.23
N VAL A 109 -9.42 -3.68 -16.87
CA VAL A 109 -9.93 -2.59 -16.04
C VAL A 109 -9.20 -2.56 -14.70
N GLY A 110 -8.75 -1.36 -14.30
CA GLY A 110 -7.96 -1.16 -13.07
C GLY A 110 -6.44 -1.30 -13.25
N THR A 111 -5.96 -1.76 -14.42
CA THR A 111 -4.52 -1.85 -14.71
C THR A 111 -4.03 -0.63 -15.49
N ALA A 112 -2.72 -0.37 -15.41
CA ALA A 112 -2.07 0.73 -16.11
C ALA A 112 -0.71 0.29 -16.68
N GLU A 113 -0.22 0.99 -17.69
CA GLU A 113 1.07 0.67 -18.34
C GLU A 113 2.28 0.74 -17.40
N VAL A 114 2.15 1.49 -16.29
CA VAL A 114 3.22 1.72 -15.31
C VAL A 114 2.81 1.27 -13.90
N ASP A 115 1.81 0.40 -13.79
CA ASP A 115 1.35 -0.09 -12.48
C ASP A 115 2.41 -0.91 -11.74
N ILE A 116 2.07 -1.33 -10.50
CA ILE A 116 2.99 -2.07 -9.63
C ILE A 116 3.54 -3.35 -10.26
N VAL A 117 2.75 -4.08 -11.05
CA VAL A 117 3.20 -5.32 -11.69
C VAL A 117 4.26 -4.99 -12.73
N GLN A 118 4.01 -3.99 -13.59
CA GLN A 118 4.96 -3.58 -14.62
C GLN A 118 6.23 -2.97 -14.01
N THR A 119 6.11 -2.16 -12.97
CA THR A 119 7.26 -1.53 -12.32
C THR A 119 8.13 -2.54 -11.57
N LEU A 120 7.54 -3.52 -10.88
CA LEU A 120 8.30 -4.61 -10.26
C LEU A 120 9.07 -5.44 -11.29
N LYS A 121 8.45 -5.77 -12.43
CA LYS A 121 9.12 -6.49 -13.54
C LYS A 121 10.35 -5.73 -14.03
N GLN A 122 10.22 -4.42 -14.23
CA GLN A 122 11.33 -3.57 -14.61
C GLN A 122 12.43 -3.54 -13.55
N CYS A 123 12.08 -3.39 -12.26
CA CYS A 123 13.08 -3.38 -11.19
C CYS A 123 13.87 -4.69 -11.14
N ILE A 124 13.19 -5.83 -11.27
CA ILE A 124 13.83 -7.15 -11.36
C ILE A 124 14.77 -7.22 -12.57
N ALA A 125 14.34 -6.76 -13.74
CA ALA A 125 15.18 -6.75 -14.95
C ALA A 125 16.46 -5.90 -14.77
N VAL A 126 16.32 -4.69 -14.22
CA VAL A 126 17.44 -3.78 -13.96
C VAL A 126 18.45 -4.38 -12.97
N LEU A 127 17.97 -5.02 -11.90
CA LEU A 127 18.84 -5.67 -10.91
C LEU A 127 19.56 -6.90 -11.49
N GLN A 128 18.94 -7.60 -12.44
CA GLN A 128 19.56 -8.64 -13.27
C GLN A 128 20.54 -8.10 -14.32
N GLY A 129 20.72 -6.78 -14.42
CA GLY A 129 21.61 -6.14 -15.39
C GLY A 129 21.03 -5.98 -16.79
N LYS A 130 19.72 -6.22 -16.97
CA LYS A 130 19.02 -6.04 -18.24
C LYS A 130 18.48 -4.62 -18.31
N THR A 131 19.19 -3.73 -19.00
CA THR A 131 18.90 -2.29 -19.03
C THR A 131 18.56 -1.77 -20.43
N ASP A 132 18.22 -2.65 -21.37
CA ASP A 132 17.75 -2.24 -22.69
C ASP A 132 16.51 -1.32 -22.57
N PRO A 133 16.31 -0.33 -23.46
CA PRO A 133 15.22 0.64 -23.34
C PRO A 133 13.82 0.02 -23.22
N ALA A 134 13.61 -1.17 -23.79
CA ALA A 134 12.34 -1.91 -23.68
C ALA A 134 12.11 -2.49 -22.27
N LEU A 135 13.17 -2.82 -21.53
CA LEU A 135 13.10 -3.41 -20.19
C LEU A 135 13.28 -2.38 -19.08
N ASN A 136 13.91 -1.23 -19.38
CA ASN A 136 14.11 -0.13 -18.45
C ASN A 136 13.68 1.22 -19.04
N PRO A 137 12.40 1.39 -19.44
CA PRO A 137 11.91 2.62 -20.08
C PRO A 137 12.06 3.86 -19.17
N HIS A 138 11.96 3.66 -17.86
CA HIS A 138 12.12 4.71 -16.84
C HIS A 138 13.58 5.00 -16.45
N LYS A 139 14.54 4.29 -17.05
CA LYS A 139 15.98 4.45 -16.81
C LYS A 139 16.39 4.37 -15.33
N PHE A 140 15.74 3.50 -14.57
CA PHE A 140 16.10 3.26 -13.18
C PHE A 140 17.56 2.81 -13.09
N THR A 141 18.29 3.38 -12.14
CA THR A 141 19.58 2.84 -11.72
C THR A 141 19.37 1.55 -10.92
N LYS A 142 20.42 0.73 -10.74
CA LYS A 142 20.33 -0.47 -9.87
C LYS A 142 19.93 -0.11 -8.44
N ARG A 143 20.39 1.04 -7.93
CA ARG A 143 20.00 1.54 -6.60
C ARG A 143 18.51 1.88 -6.54
N GLN A 144 18.00 2.67 -7.50
CA GLN A 144 16.57 2.99 -7.58
C GLN A 144 15.72 1.73 -7.73
N ALA A 145 16.15 0.77 -8.56
CA ALA A 145 15.47 -0.51 -8.73
C ALA A 145 15.45 -1.33 -7.43
N LEU A 146 16.53 -1.32 -6.63
CA LEU A 146 16.56 -1.96 -5.32
C LEU A 146 15.58 -1.30 -4.34
N ILE A 147 15.57 0.02 -4.28
CA ILE A 147 14.67 0.80 -3.42
C ILE A 147 13.21 0.52 -3.78
N LEU A 148 12.86 0.61 -5.07
CA LEU A 148 11.50 0.36 -5.57
C LEU A 148 11.08 -1.09 -5.37
N LEU A 149 11.94 -2.07 -5.67
CA LEU A 149 11.66 -3.49 -5.42
C LEU A 149 11.39 -3.75 -3.94
N THR A 150 12.17 -3.16 -3.04
CA THR A 150 12.04 -3.30 -1.58
C THR A 150 10.69 -2.79 -1.11
N HIS A 151 10.32 -1.58 -1.53
CA HIS A 151 9.06 -0.95 -1.19
C HIS A 151 7.86 -1.72 -1.76
N MET A 152 7.84 -1.89 -3.09
CA MET A 152 6.70 -2.43 -3.83
C MET A 152 6.47 -3.92 -3.59
N THR A 153 7.46 -4.66 -3.10
CA THR A 153 7.19 -6.02 -2.59
C THR A 153 6.30 -5.96 -1.35
N GLY A 154 6.40 -4.90 -0.54
CA GLY A 154 5.44 -4.59 0.51
C GLY A 154 4.06 -4.21 -0.05
N ASP A 155 4.01 -3.22 -0.95
CA ASP A 155 2.77 -2.74 -1.58
C ASP A 155 1.96 -3.87 -2.20
N ILE A 156 2.57 -4.73 -3.05
CA ILE A 156 1.83 -5.77 -3.76
C ILE A 156 1.24 -6.84 -2.83
N HIS A 157 1.76 -6.94 -1.61
CA HIS A 157 1.20 -7.81 -0.57
C HIS A 157 0.17 -7.09 0.31
N GLN A 158 0.00 -5.77 0.19
CA GLN A 158 -1.12 -5.05 0.77
C GLN A 158 -2.36 -5.29 -0.13
N PRO A 159 -3.45 -5.88 0.37
CA PRO A 159 -4.56 -6.35 -0.48
C PRO A 159 -5.24 -5.27 -1.36
N LEU A 160 -5.36 -4.05 -0.86
CA LEU A 160 -5.99 -2.90 -1.52
C LEU A 160 -5.06 -2.18 -2.52
N HIS A 161 -3.77 -2.56 -2.59
CA HIS A 161 -2.84 -2.08 -3.63
C HIS A 161 -2.95 -2.88 -4.94
N VAL A 162 -3.77 -3.93 -4.95
CA VAL A 162 -4.03 -4.74 -6.14
C VAL A 162 -5.52 -4.90 -6.39
N GLY A 163 -6.27 -5.30 -5.35
CA GLY A 163 -7.71 -5.49 -5.44
C GLY A 163 -8.46 -4.25 -4.99
N ALA A 164 -9.13 -3.57 -5.92
CA ALA A 164 -9.94 -2.40 -5.66
C ALA A 164 -11.44 -2.68 -5.78
N ALA A 165 -12.23 -1.88 -5.07
CA ALA A 165 -13.68 -1.88 -5.22
C ALA A 165 -14.11 -0.88 -6.30
N PHE A 166 -15.04 -1.32 -7.14
CA PHE A 166 -15.87 -0.43 -7.96
C PHE A 166 -17.27 -0.44 -7.37
N VAL A 167 -17.84 0.73 -7.14
CA VAL A 167 -19.11 0.87 -6.44
C VAL A 167 -20.15 1.41 -7.41
N SER A 168 -21.29 0.74 -7.52
CA SER A 168 -22.42 1.26 -8.28
C SER A 168 -23.11 2.41 -7.52
N ARG A 169 -23.91 3.20 -8.24
CA ARG A 169 -24.71 4.28 -7.65
C ARG A 169 -25.63 3.84 -6.51
N ASP A 170 -26.09 2.59 -6.50
CA ASP A 170 -26.92 2.00 -5.44
C ASP A 170 -26.11 1.40 -4.29
N GLY A 171 -24.79 1.63 -4.23
CA GLY A 171 -23.95 1.23 -3.11
C GLY A 171 -23.57 -0.25 -3.11
N LYS A 172 -23.45 -0.88 -4.29
CA LYS A 172 -23.02 -2.27 -4.41
C LYS A 172 -21.65 -2.37 -5.04
N PHE A 173 -20.85 -3.33 -4.59
CA PHE A 173 -19.63 -3.68 -5.30
C PHE A 173 -19.97 -4.36 -6.64
N VAL A 174 -19.36 -3.88 -7.71
CA VAL A 174 -19.56 -4.37 -9.08
C VAL A 174 -18.22 -4.66 -9.75
N VAL A 175 -18.27 -5.42 -10.85
CA VAL A 175 -17.11 -5.68 -11.71
C VAL A 175 -17.37 -4.98 -13.05
N PRO A 176 -16.69 -3.86 -13.35
CA PRO A 176 -16.80 -3.23 -14.66
C PRO A 176 -16.25 -4.15 -15.75
N LYS A 177 -16.92 -4.21 -16.90
CA LYS A 177 -16.53 -5.04 -18.05
C LYS A 177 -15.59 -4.34 -19.01
N SER A 178 -15.53 -3.02 -18.94
CA SER A 178 -14.63 -2.19 -19.76
C SER A 178 -14.27 -0.91 -19.02
N HIS A 179 -13.16 -0.28 -19.41
CA HIS A 179 -12.73 1.01 -18.83
C HIS A 179 -13.80 2.09 -18.97
N ALA A 180 -14.59 2.06 -20.05
CA ALA A 180 -15.67 3.01 -20.30
C ALA A 180 -16.88 2.85 -19.36
N GLU A 181 -17.03 1.71 -18.67
CA GLU A 181 -18.09 1.54 -17.68
C GLU A 181 -17.78 2.28 -16.37
N VAL A 182 -16.52 2.62 -16.11
CA VAL A 182 -16.10 3.42 -14.95
C VAL A 182 -16.23 4.90 -15.32
N ASP A 183 -17.40 5.47 -15.07
CA ASP A 183 -17.82 6.78 -15.57
C ASP A 183 -18.01 7.84 -14.48
N GLU A 184 -17.78 7.48 -13.20
CA GLU A 184 -18.02 8.34 -12.03
C GLU A 184 -19.46 8.87 -11.94
N ALA A 185 -20.42 8.14 -12.51
CA ALA A 185 -21.84 8.49 -12.51
C ALA A 185 -22.75 7.29 -12.20
N ALA A 186 -22.48 6.16 -12.84
CA ALA A 186 -23.11 4.86 -12.63
C ALA A 186 -22.19 3.92 -11.84
N ILE A 187 -20.90 3.90 -12.18
CA ILE A 187 -19.87 3.11 -11.49
C ILE A 187 -18.72 4.04 -11.10
N PHE A 188 -18.40 4.02 -9.82
CA PHE A 188 -17.41 4.88 -9.18
C PHE A 188 -16.18 4.05 -8.84
N ASP A 189 -15.00 4.58 -9.14
CA ASP A 189 -13.74 4.00 -8.68
C ASP A 189 -13.52 4.36 -7.21
N SER A 190 -13.30 3.34 -6.38
CA SER A 190 -12.94 3.56 -4.97
C SER A 190 -11.52 4.10 -4.78
N ARG A 191 -10.68 4.08 -5.83
CA ARG A 191 -9.26 4.48 -5.84
C ARG A 191 -8.47 3.73 -4.79
N GLY A 192 -8.39 2.41 -4.93
CA GLY A 192 -7.80 1.52 -3.92
C GLY A 192 -8.51 1.57 -2.56
N GLY A 193 -9.77 2.00 -2.49
CA GLY A 193 -10.49 2.20 -1.22
C GLY A 193 -10.22 3.54 -0.53
N ASN A 194 -9.52 4.49 -1.16
CA ASN A 194 -9.36 5.85 -0.61
C ASN A 194 -10.70 6.61 -0.52
N ASN A 195 -11.64 6.30 -1.41
CA ASN A 195 -12.98 6.88 -1.43
C ASN A 195 -13.99 6.13 -0.55
N LEU A 196 -13.57 5.07 0.15
CA LEU A 196 -14.41 4.35 1.12
C LEU A 196 -14.04 4.80 2.53
N LEU A 197 -14.98 5.42 3.24
CA LEU A 197 -14.73 6.13 4.49
C LEU A 197 -15.32 5.39 5.68
N LEU A 198 -14.45 4.87 6.53
CA LEU A 198 -14.80 4.29 7.82
C LEU A 198 -15.05 5.38 8.85
N ASP A 199 -15.97 5.16 9.78
CA ASP A 199 -16.14 6.01 10.97
C ASP A 199 -15.04 5.71 12.01
N ASP A 200 -14.22 6.72 12.35
CA ASP A 200 -13.05 6.54 13.23
C ASP A 200 -13.43 6.27 14.69
N GLN A 201 -14.55 6.86 15.15
CA GLN A 201 -15.04 6.61 16.51
C GLN A 201 -15.54 5.16 16.62
N LYS A 202 -16.38 4.73 15.68
CA LYS A 202 -16.92 3.36 15.65
C LYS A 202 -15.80 2.33 15.58
N LEU A 203 -14.78 2.54 14.75
CA LEU A 203 -13.62 1.65 14.71
C LEU A 203 -12.84 1.59 16.02
N SER A 204 -12.68 2.73 16.69
CA SER A 204 -12.03 2.79 18.00
C SER A 204 -12.80 1.97 19.02
N GLU A 205 -14.13 2.07 19.03
CA GLU A 205 -15.02 1.28 19.90
C GLU A 205 -14.95 -0.22 19.59
N LEU A 206 -15.00 -0.61 18.31
CA LEU A 206 -14.90 -2.01 17.89
C LEU A 206 -13.57 -2.63 18.31
N SER A 207 -12.45 -1.89 18.19
CA SER A 207 -11.12 -2.41 18.50
C SER A 207 -10.80 -2.49 19.99
N ALA A 208 -11.46 -1.71 20.84
CA ALA A 208 -11.11 -1.53 22.25
C ALA A 208 -11.03 -2.84 23.06
N ASN A 209 -11.93 -3.79 22.77
CA ASN A 209 -11.99 -5.10 23.46
C ASN A 209 -11.40 -6.25 22.62
N LEU A 210 -11.00 -5.99 21.37
CA LEU A 210 -10.55 -7.00 20.43
C LEU A 210 -9.04 -6.98 20.20
N ILE A 211 -8.41 -5.82 20.36
CA ILE A 211 -6.98 -5.60 20.08
C ILE A 211 -6.28 -5.15 21.37
N PRO A 212 -5.19 -5.82 21.81
CA PRO A 212 -4.44 -5.41 23.00
C PRO A 212 -4.06 -3.93 22.92
N PRO A 213 -4.19 -3.09 23.95
CA PRO A 213 -3.99 -1.63 23.85
C PRO A 213 -2.60 -1.26 23.31
N GLY A 214 -2.53 -0.15 22.56
CA GLY A 214 -1.30 0.41 22.00
C GLY A 214 -0.78 1.57 22.83
N ASP A 215 0.41 2.07 22.49
CA ASP A 215 0.95 3.27 23.14
C ASP A 215 0.11 4.51 22.76
N PRO A 216 -0.06 5.49 23.66
CA PRO A 216 -0.80 6.71 23.37
C PRO A 216 -0.20 7.46 22.19
N LYS A 217 -1.02 7.80 21.19
CA LYS A 217 -0.55 8.62 20.06
C LYS A 217 -0.45 10.09 20.49
N PRO A 218 0.62 10.82 20.10
CA PRO A 218 0.72 12.25 20.36
C PRO A 218 -0.46 13.00 19.74
N VAL A 219 -1.15 13.81 20.53
CA VAL A 219 -2.18 14.73 20.04
C VAL A 219 -1.48 15.97 19.51
N LYS A 220 -1.65 16.26 18.21
CA LYS A 220 -1.17 17.52 17.63
C LYS A 220 -2.15 18.63 18.03
N GLU A 221 -1.72 19.52 18.92
CA GLU A 221 -2.53 20.67 19.33
C GLU A 221 -2.97 21.49 18.11
N GLY A 222 -4.23 21.94 18.10
CA GLY A 222 -4.79 22.75 17.02
C GLY A 222 -5.16 21.99 15.75
N VAL A 223 -4.90 20.67 15.65
CA VAL A 223 -5.34 19.85 14.52
C VAL A 223 -6.62 19.10 14.91
N PRO A 224 -7.78 19.40 14.28
CA PRO A 224 -9.02 18.68 14.55
C PRO A 224 -8.85 17.18 14.27
N LYS A 225 -9.42 16.35 15.14
CA LYS A 225 -9.46 14.90 14.91
C LYS A 225 -10.31 14.61 13.67
N ALA A 226 -9.78 13.82 12.74
CA ALA A 226 -10.54 13.34 11.60
C ALA A 226 -11.71 12.46 12.09
N LEU A 227 -12.92 12.72 11.57
CA LEU A 227 -14.12 11.95 11.90
C LEU A 227 -14.16 10.61 11.15
N THR A 228 -13.58 10.58 9.95
CA THR A 228 -13.52 9.41 9.10
C THR A 228 -12.09 9.05 8.73
N LYS A 229 -11.90 7.79 8.35
CA LYS A 229 -10.63 7.24 7.91
C LYS A 229 -10.84 6.50 6.58
N PRO A 230 -10.06 6.78 5.54
CA PRO A 230 -10.10 5.99 4.33
C PRO A 230 -9.82 4.50 4.61
N PHE A 231 -10.53 3.61 3.93
CA PHE A 231 -10.38 2.17 4.06
C PHE A 231 -8.96 1.73 3.73
N HIS A 232 -8.39 2.36 2.71
CA HIS A 232 -7.00 2.21 2.35
C HIS A 232 -6.06 2.56 3.51
N SER A 233 -6.16 3.78 4.06
CA SER A 233 -5.32 4.21 5.18
C SER A 233 -5.50 3.36 6.45
N TYR A 234 -6.69 2.75 6.65
CA TYR A 234 -6.91 1.78 7.71
C TYR A 234 -6.04 0.53 7.51
N TRP A 235 -6.00 -0.03 6.31
CA TRP A 235 -5.13 -1.16 5.97
C TRP A 235 -3.66 -0.82 6.10
N ASP A 236 -3.23 0.34 5.61
CA ASP A 236 -1.83 0.77 5.66
C ASP A 236 -1.28 0.86 7.08
N SER A 237 -2.05 1.49 7.97
CA SER A 237 -1.50 1.93 9.25
C SER A 237 -2.16 1.26 10.44
N THR A 238 -3.48 1.10 10.41
CA THR A 238 -4.24 0.65 11.59
C THR A 238 -4.17 -0.88 11.71
N THR A 239 -4.30 -1.61 10.60
CA THR A 239 -4.15 -3.07 10.64
C THR A 239 -2.73 -3.52 10.96
N VAL A 240 -1.71 -2.75 10.52
CA VAL A 240 -0.28 -2.98 10.85
C VAL A 240 -0.02 -2.79 12.34
N ASP A 241 -0.48 -1.68 12.93
CA ASP A 241 -0.40 -1.45 14.38
C ASP A 241 -1.05 -2.60 15.16
N TYR A 242 -2.25 -3.02 14.73
CA TYR A 242 -2.96 -4.12 15.37
C TYR A 242 -2.22 -5.46 15.23
N ALA A 243 -1.63 -5.72 14.07
CA ALA A 243 -0.81 -6.91 13.83
C ALA A 243 0.36 -6.98 14.82
N PHE A 244 1.08 -5.87 14.99
CA PHE A 244 2.21 -5.75 15.92
C PHE A 244 1.77 -5.96 17.37
N ARG A 245 0.72 -5.25 17.81
CA ARG A 245 0.18 -5.34 19.17
C ARG A 245 -0.27 -6.77 19.52
N ARG A 246 -0.91 -7.47 18.58
CA ARG A 246 -1.39 -8.85 18.79
C ARG A 246 -0.27 -9.88 18.93
N VAL A 247 0.92 -9.60 18.39
CA VAL A 247 2.12 -10.44 18.58
C VAL A 247 3.11 -9.87 19.60
N ARG A 248 2.70 -8.81 20.32
CA ARG A 248 3.47 -8.14 21.38
C ARG A 248 4.80 -7.55 20.90
N THR A 249 4.83 -7.03 19.68
CA THR A 249 5.97 -6.29 19.14
C THR A 249 5.63 -4.81 19.05
N LYS A 250 6.65 -3.95 19.16
CA LYS A 250 6.50 -2.48 19.11
C LYS A 250 7.22 -1.84 17.94
N THR A 251 8.23 -2.52 17.37
CA THR A 251 9.02 -1.98 16.26
C THR A 251 9.06 -2.96 15.10
N PRO A 252 9.31 -2.49 13.86
CA PRO A 252 9.51 -3.34 12.71
C PRO A 252 10.58 -4.42 12.91
N GLU A 253 11.68 -4.11 13.60
CA GLU A 253 12.75 -5.07 13.89
C GLU A 253 12.30 -6.18 14.84
N GLN A 254 11.50 -5.85 15.85
CA GLN A 254 10.89 -6.83 16.76
C GLN A 254 9.88 -7.71 16.02
N PHE A 255 9.05 -7.12 15.16
CA PHE A 255 8.12 -7.86 14.31
C PHE A 255 8.87 -8.79 13.35
N ALA A 256 9.95 -8.32 12.76
CA ALA A 256 10.80 -9.12 11.88
C ALA A 256 11.41 -10.31 12.63
N GLN A 257 11.88 -10.11 13.86
CA GLN A 257 12.38 -11.22 14.67
C GLN A 257 11.28 -12.26 14.97
N PHE A 258 10.09 -11.80 15.37
CA PHE A 258 8.93 -12.67 15.56
C PHE A 258 8.60 -13.46 14.28
N ALA A 259 8.62 -12.81 13.12
CA ALA A 259 8.35 -13.46 11.84
C ALA A 259 9.32 -14.62 11.56
N ILE A 260 10.63 -14.41 11.77
CA ILE A 260 11.64 -15.47 11.60
C ILE A 260 11.42 -16.61 12.60
N ASP A 261 11.22 -16.26 13.88
CA ASP A 261 11.06 -17.25 14.95
C ASP A 261 9.79 -18.11 14.77
N SER A 262 8.77 -17.56 14.11
CA SER A 262 7.52 -18.26 13.81
C SER A 262 7.63 -19.34 12.72
N LYS A 263 8.74 -19.36 11.95
CA LYS A 263 9.01 -20.34 10.87
C LYS A 263 7.80 -20.54 9.94
N PRO A 264 7.31 -19.47 9.29
CA PRO A 264 6.13 -19.53 8.45
C PRO A 264 6.38 -20.42 7.23
N VAL A 265 5.32 -21.10 6.78
CA VAL A 265 5.34 -21.81 5.49
C VAL A 265 4.88 -20.84 4.40
N ILE A 266 5.83 -20.36 3.61
CA ILE A 266 5.56 -19.49 2.47
C ILE A 266 5.69 -20.31 1.20
N LYS A 267 4.61 -20.36 0.40
CA LYS A 267 4.64 -21.01 -0.92
C LYS A 267 5.70 -20.33 -1.78
N ALA A 268 6.65 -21.09 -2.32
CA ALA A 268 7.70 -20.56 -3.20
C ALA A 268 7.11 -20.02 -4.51
N ASN A 269 7.82 -19.05 -5.13
CA ASN A 269 7.50 -18.63 -6.49
C ASN A 269 7.84 -19.74 -7.48
N THR A 270 7.20 -19.70 -8.65
CA THR A 270 7.47 -20.66 -9.73
C THR A 270 7.96 -19.95 -10.98
N GLY A 271 8.80 -20.62 -11.77
CA GLY A 271 9.34 -20.06 -13.01
C GLY A 271 10.31 -18.89 -12.80
N GLU A 272 10.53 -18.12 -13.86
CA GLU A 272 11.50 -17.03 -13.90
C GLU A 272 11.09 -15.83 -13.02
N PRO A 273 12.04 -15.16 -12.33
CA PRO A 273 11.74 -13.99 -11.47
C PRO A 273 10.92 -12.89 -12.13
N ALA A 274 11.09 -12.69 -13.44
CA ALA A 274 10.32 -11.70 -14.20
C ALA A 274 8.80 -11.98 -14.24
N THR A 275 8.36 -13.18 -13.87
CA THR A 275 6.94 -13.57 -13.82
C THR A 275 6.34 -13.50 -12.42
N TRP A 276 7.16 -13.32 -11.39
CA TRP A 276 6.72 -13.38 -10.00
C TRP A 276 5.77 -12.25 -9.60
N PRO A 277 5.91 -11.00 -10.11
CA PRO A 277 4.94 -9.94 -9.84
C PRO A 277 3.49 -10.29 -10.23
N TYR A 278 3.28 -11.03 -11.32
CA TYR A 278 1.94 -11.54 -11.69
C TYR A 278 1.39 -12.51 -10.64
N GLN A 279 2.22 -13.45 -10.17
CA GLN A 279 1.83 -14.40 -9.13
C GLN A 279 1.48 -13.69 -7.82
N TRP A 280 2.22 -12.64 -7.47
CA TRP A 280 1.95 -11.84 -6.27
C TRP A 280 0.67 -11.03 -6.40
N ALA A 281 0.37 -10.46 -7.58
CA ALA A 281 -0.88 -9.78 -7.83
C ALA A 281 -2.10 -10.72 -7.74
N ASP A 282 -2.01 -11.92 -8.33
CA ASP A 282 -3.07 -12.93 -8.24
C ASP A 282 -3.29 -13.38 -6.78
N ASP A 283 -2.20 -13.62 -6.05
CA ASP A 283 -2.26 -13.94 -4.62
C ASP A 283 -2.89 -12.77 -3.82
N ALA A 284 -2.56 -11.52 -4.16
CA ALA A 284 -3.15 -10.34 -3.52
C ALA A 284 -4.66 -10.25 -3.78
N LEU A 285 -5.13 -10.50 -5.00
CA LEU A 285 -6.57 -10.54 -5.35
C LEU A 285 -7.34 -11.57 -4.52
N VAL A 286 -6.74 -12.74 -4.25
CA VAL A 286 -7.34 -13.71 -3.32
C VAL A 286 -7.49 -13.11 -1.92
N VAL A 287 -6.48 -12.38 -1.45
CA VAL A 287 -6.51 -11.74 -0.13
C VAL A 287 -7.47 -10.54 -0.08
N SER A 288 -7.59 -9.77 -1.16
CA SER A 288 -8.51 -8.62 -1.26
C SER A 288 -9.96 -9.03 -1.04
N LYS A 289 -10.36 -10.24 -1.47
CA LYS A 289 -11.70 -10.79 -1.19
C LYS A 289 -11.99 -10.90 0.29
N PHE A 290 -10.99 -11.25 1.10
CA PHE A 290 -11.13 -11.27 2.56
C PHE A 290 -11.09 -9.86 3.16
N ALA A 291 -10.36 -8.93 2.54
CA ALA A 291 -10.38 -7.54 2.97
C ALA A 291 -11.77 -6.90 2.77
N TYR A 292 -12.45 -7.20 1.66
CA TYR A 292 -13.80 -6.71 1.38
C TYR A 292 -14.93 -7.62 1.93
N ALA A 293 -14.60 -8.66 2.70
CA ALA A 293 -15.59 -9.60 3.23
C ALA A 293 -16.54 -8.91 4.23
N ASP A 294 -17.84 -9.02 3.98
CA ASP A 294 -18.94 -8.45 4.79
C ASP A 294 -18.88 -6.92 4.98
N VAL A 295 -18.07 -6.24 4.17
CA VAL A 295 -17.99 -4.78 4.12
C VAL A 295 -19.08 -4.24 3.18
N VAL A 296 -19.77 -3.18 3.59
CA VAL A 296 -20.92 -2.64 2.83
C VAL A 296 -20.73 -1.14 2.57
N PRO A 297 -20.71 -0.70 1.30
CA PRO A 297 -20.80 0.71 0.95
C PRO A 297 -22.15 1.28 1.37
N GLY A 298 -22.11 2.35 2.15
CA GLY A 298 -23.26 3.13 2.57
C GLY A 298 -23.47 4.34 1.68
N LYS A 299 -23.87 5.46 2.30
CA LYS A 299 -24.24 6.69 1.62
C LYS A 299 -23.08 7.25 0.78
N ILE A 300 -23.35 7.47 -0.51
CA ILE A 300 -22.51 8.27 -1.41
C ILE A 300 -22.60 9.77 -1.07
N THR A 301 -21.46 10.45 -1.03
CA THR A 301 -21.34 11.88 -0.72
C THR A 301 -20.39 12.54 -1.73
N PRO A 302 -20.82 13.59 -2.45
CA PRO A 302 -19.93 14.37 -3.31
C PRO A 302 -18.95 15.19 -2.46
N GLN A 303 -17.73 15.31 -2.96
CA GLN A 303 -16.62 16.05 -2.39
C GLN A 303 -16.02 16.95 -3.46
N ILE A 304 -15.34 18.02 -3.06
CA ILE A 304 -14.63 18.93 -3.96
C ILE A 304 -13.13 18.84 -3.69
N SER A 305 -12.36 18.52 -4.72
CA SER A 305 -10.89 18.45 -4.65
C SER A 305 -10.29 19.85 -4.47
N LYS A 306 -9.01 19.94 -4.10
CA LYS A 306 -8.29 21.22 -4.04
C LYS A 306 -8.27 21.95 -5.40
N LYS A 307 -8.43 21.22 -6.51
CA LYS A 307 -8.49 21.76 -7.87
C LYS A 307 -9.91 22.17 -8.29
N GLY A 308 -10.91 22.00 -7.41
CA GLY A 308 -12.32 22.31 -7.70
C GLY A 308 -13.08 21.19 -8.40
N GLU A 309 -12.49 20.01 -8.57
CA GLU A 309 -13.12 18.87 -9.24
C GLU A 309 -14.03 18.12 -8.28
N THR A 310 -15.20 17.69 -8.73
CA THR A 310 -16.08 16.83 -7.92
C THR A 310 -15.59 15.39 -7.96
N TYR A 311 -15.51 14.76 -6.80
CA TYR A 311 -15.30 13.32 -6.65
C TYR A 311 -16.28 12.76 -5.60
N TYR A 312 -16.44 11.45 -5.54
CA TYR A 312 -17.43 10.83 -4.67
C TYR A 312 -16.78 9.93 -3.63
N THR A 313 -17.36 9.94 -2.44
CA THR A 313 -16.95 9.10 -1.32
C THR A 313 -18.14 8.32 -0.81
N PHE A 314 -17.92 7.12 -0.30
CA PHE A 314 -18.93 6.28 0.31
C PHE A 314 -18.61 6.10 1.78
N ALA A 315 -19.59 6.28 2.67
CA ALA A 315 -19.46 5.72 4.01
C ALA A 315 -19.26 4.20 3.90
N LEU A 316 -18.43 3.61 4.75
CA LEU A 316 -18.12 2.18 4.70
C LEU A 316 -18.44 1.53 6.05
N GLU A 317 -19.32 0.54 6.00
CA GLU A 317 -19.67 -0.27 7.16
C GLU A 317 -18.86 -1.56 7.17
N VAL A 318 -18.33 -1.93 8.32
CA VAL A 318 -17.55 -3.15 8.54
C VAL A 318 -18.18 -4.01 9.64
N PRO A 319 -18.00 -5.34 9.63
CA PRO A 319 -18.52 -6.19 10.68
C PRO A 319 -17.88 -5.89 12.04
N ALA A 320 -18.58 -6.16 13.14
CA ALA A 320 -18.13 -5.79 14.48
C ALA A 320 -16.77 -6.40 14.86
N ASN A 321 -16.48 -7.61 14.35
CA ASN A 321 -15.21 -8.30 14.59
C ASN A 321 -14.09 -7.89 13.63
N TYR A 322 -14.33 -7.01 12.64
CA TYR A 322 -13.41 -6.68 11.54
C TYR A 322 -11.95 -6.38 11.94
N PRO A 323 -11.65 -5.71 13.07
CA PRO A 323 -10.27 -5.50 13.53
C PRO A 323 -9.43 -6.78 13.69
N VAL A 324 -10.05 -7.93 13.99
CA VAL A 324 -9.36 -9.19 14.24
C VAL A 324 -8.93 -9.91 12.94
N PRO A 325 -9.80 -10.22 11.97
CA PRO A 325 -9.37 -10.83 10.72
C PRO A 325 -8.48 -9.88 9.91
N SER A 326 -8.76 -8.57 9.87
CA SER A 326 -7.95 -7.62 9.10
C SER A 326 -6.50 -7.56 9.60
N SER A 327 -6.29 -7.48 10.92
CA SER A 327 -4.94 -7.48 11.51
C SER A 327 -4.24 -8.83 11.43
N GLN A 328 -4.98 -9.96 11.38
CA GLN A 328 -4.38 -11.27 11.12
C GLN A 328 -3.87 -11.34 9.68
N ILE A 329 -4.67 -10.89 8.71
CA ILE A 329 -4.29 -10.83 7.30
C ILE A 329 -3.08 -9.93 7.13
N ALA A 330 -3.08 -8.72 7.73
CA ALA A 330 -1.95 -7.81 7.67
C ALA A 330 -0.66 -8.46 8.20
N LYS A 331 -0.72 -9.14 9.35
CA LYS A 331 0.42 -9.91 9.88
C LYS A 331 0.95 -10.93 8.87
N GLU A 332 0.06 -11.75 8.30
CA GLU A 332 0.44 -12.79 7.33
C GLU A 332 1.05 -12.20 6.06
N GLN A 333 0.48 -11.11 5.53
CA GLN A 333 0.97 -10.46 4.32
C GLN A 333 2.29 -9.70 4.53
N LEU A 334 2.50 -9.06 5.69
CA LEU A 334 3.80 -8.46 6.04
C LEU A 334 4.90 -9.53 6.11
N ILE A 335 4.61 -10.67 6.73
CA ILE A 335 5.53 -11.81 6.78
C ILE A 335 5.80 -12.32 5.37
N LYS A 336 4.74 -12.56 4.58
CA LYS A 336 4.86 -13.04 3.20
C LYS A 336 5.70 -12.09 2.34
N GLY A 337 5.42 -10.78 2.39
CA GLY A 337 6.17 -9.76 1.66
C GLY A 337 7.66 -9.77 2.00
N GLY A 338 8.03 -9.85 3.28
CA GLY A 338 9.44 -9.93 3.69
C GLY A 338 10.15 -11.19 3.19
N TYR A 339 9.47 -12.34 3.22
CA TYR A 339 10.01 -13.59 2.67
C TYR A 339 10.13 -13.53 1.14
N LYS A 340 9.14 -12.95 0.45
CA LYS A 340 9.16 -12.79 -1.02
C LYS A 340 10.24 -11.83 -1.48
N LEU A 341 10.49 -10.75 -0.73
CA LEU A 341 11.58 -9.83 -1.00
C LEU A 341 12.94 -10.54 -0.88
N ALA A 342 13.14 -11.32 0.19
CA ALA A 342 14.36 -12.12 0.34
C ALA A 342 14.51 -13.19 -0.76
N GLU A 343 13.41 -13.86 -1.13
CA GLU A 343 13.39 -14.87 -2.19
C GLU A 343 13.80 -14.29 -3.54
N VAL A 344 13.24 -13.14 -3.95
CA VAL A 344 13.58 -12.51 -5.25
C VAL A 344 15.00 -11.98 -5.28
N LEU A 345 15.48 -11.38 -4.18
CA LEU A 345 16.86 -10.91 -4.10
C LEU A 345 17.87 -12.07 -4.15
N LYS A 346 17.55 -13.22 -3.52
CA LYS A 346 18.33 -14.45 -3.67
C LYS A 346 18.24 -15.04 -5.07
N ALA A 347 17.11 -14.95 -5.76
CA ALA A 347 17.03 -15.44 -7.14
C ALA A 347 17.83 -14.57 -8.12
N ILE A 348 17.95 -13.26 -7.85
CA ILE A 348 18.73 -12.33 -8.68
C ILE A 348 20.24 -12.45 -8.42
N TYR A 349 20.64 -12.62 -7.15
CA TYR A 349 22.04 -12.56 -6.72
C TYR A 349 22.58 -13.86 -6.12
N GLY A 350 21.81 -14.94 -6.15
CA GLY A 350 22.13 -16.23 -5.51
C GLY A 350 23.25 -17.01 -6.16
#